data_AF-A0A3S4CBS4-F1
#
_entry.id   AF-A0A3S4CBS4-F1
#
_cell.length_a   1.000
_cell.length_b   1.000
_cell.length_c   1.000
_cell.angle_alpha   90.00
_cell.angle_beta   90.00
_cell.angle_gamma   90.00
#
_symmetry.space_group_name_H-M   'P 1'
#
loop_
_entity.id
_entity.type
_entity.pdbx_description
1 polymer ?
#
loop_
_entity_poly.entity_id
_entity_poly.type
_entity_poly.pdbx_seq_one_letter_code
_entity_poly.pdbx_strand_id
1 'polypeptide(L)'
;MEELKFGFWLSLLMLPFGGAGTSPQTSINTAPPVSTSYLHFALENADTEQVTHAVEEGYAAAGVSRNDTLTWQFQPYDGIVNWYNQHSQVINLSELPSDDEVAPYWDNWSKTLTAGNWDWRAFFADEAEARTMARFNQFVLAAHEYGHALTYRYDPEHEAREGNEVNCRELPADRLAAGLLEEMAGVDPLIAGYRQRYAELVAAINAAIAQDIRYAVIDYARLDADCHLMHVAQPDETTMAPYASAYFARWQALLETDLPPLAQLYETYLYAPLRARLSQSSDEASWVTTVDWIDDDIAGNFEHGAITGWRLPAFAPDGRLYVMSYAVTPGDGDVGLFVSYGPAGSKKKTVIDSAALGARVADPQFFDLTAFLPLGPDRFLAASSDLWGDEASVVVLDVERGPEGWTHRMAQPLPGVVPSETRLRMGADGVVRLDIYQFGDDDAPARWLSYRLDADRLETGAMTELPDSPYVRFSDLPDGAGLLIDQQNPSVLLERDGPALRIAGNGLQGYKELGDPLEIEFISPSAAIGMDGRIRVLDYEPYLEQYVVREIELER
;
A
#
# COMPACT_ATOMS: atom_id res chain seq x y z
N MET A 1 18.98 -26.56 -36.11
CA MET A 1 18.31 -25.38 -36.68
C MET A 1 16.99 -25.77 -37.37
N GLU A 2 16.22 -26.70 -36.77
CA GLU A 2 14.93 -27.17 -37.32
C GLU A 2 13.83 -27.44 -36.27
N GLU A 3 14.09 -27.27 -34.96
CA GLU A 3 13.05 -27.45 -33.92
C GLU A 3 12.46 -26.14 -33.36
N LEU A 4 12.94 -24.97 -33.81
CA LEU A 4 12.44 -23.66 -33.37
C LEU A 4 11.32 -23.08 -34.26
N LYS A 5 10.77 -23.86 -35.20
CA LYS A 5 9.77 -23.37 -36.18
C LYS A 5 8.34 -23.90 -36.00
N PHE A 6 8.09 -24.81 -35.06
CA PHE A 6 6.76 -25.40 -34.88
C PHE A 6 5.92 -24.75 -33.77
N GLY A 7 6.55 -24.11 -32.76
CA GLY A 7 5.82 -23.43 -31.67
C GLY A 7 5.21 -22.07 -32.05
N PHE A 8 5.77 -21.38 -33.05
CA PHE A 8 5.35 -20.02 -33.41
C PHE A 8 4.08 -19.97 -34.27
N TRP A 9 3.73 -21.06 -34.97
CA TRP A 9 2.56 -21.09 -35.87
C TRP A 9 1.26 -21.57 -35.19
N LEU A 10 1.34 -22.20 -34.01
CA LEU A 10 0.15 -22.65 -33.28
C LEU A 10 -0.54 -21.49 -32.53
N SER A 11 0.22 -20.48 -32.09
CA SER A 11 -0.30 -19.29 -31.39
C SER A 11 -1.09 -18.34 -32.29
N LEU A 12 -0.91 -18.44 -33.62
CA LEU A 12 -1.57 -17.59 -34.63
C LEU A 12 -2.91 -18.16 -35.13
N LEU A 13 -3.27 -19.39 -34.74
CA LEU A 13 -4.51 -20.07 -35.17
C LEU A 13 -5.63 -20.08 -34.11
N MET A 14 -5.40 -19.48 -32.93
CA MET A 14 -6.38 -19.36 -31.83
C MET A 14 -6.98 -17.95 -31.69
N LEU A 15 -6.89 -17.11 -32.74
CA LEU A 15 -7.62 -15.83 -32.81
C LEU A 15 -8.99 -16.04 -33.48
N PRO A 16 -10.13 -16.03 -32.77
CA PRO A 16 -11.40 -15.72 -33.40
C PRO A 16 -11.55 -14.20 -33.48
N PHE A 17 -11.58 -13.71 -34.72
CA PHE A 17 -12.05 -12.37 -35.05
C PHE A 17 -13.54 -12.19 -34.68
N GLY A 18 -13.82 -11.13 -33.93
CA GLY A 18 -14.89 -10.18 -34.28
C GLY A 18 -16.27 -10.36 -33.64
N GLY A 19 -16.69 -9.34 -32.89
CA GLY A 19 -18.09 -9.13 -32.53
C GLY A 19 -18.28 -8.04 -31.49
N ALA A 20 -18.35 -6.78 -31.93
CA ALA A 20 -18.81 -5.66 -31.12
C ALA A 20 -20.21 -5.93 -30.56
N GLY A 21 -20.37 -5.72 -29.25
CA GLY A 21 -21.62 -5.87 -28.54
C GLY A 21 -21.48 -5.35 -27.12
N THR A 22 -21.38 -4.03 -26.98
CA THR A 22 -21.55 -3.33 -25.70
C THR A 22 -22.96 -3.61 -25.19
N SER A 23 -23.07 -4.47 -24.18
CA SER A 23 -24.21 -4.52 -23.27
C SER A 23 -23.68 -4.20 -21.88
N PRO A 24 -24.32 -3.30 -21.11
CA PRO A 24 -23.91 -3.05 -19.75
C PRO A 24 -24.23 -4.32 -18.94
N GLN A 25 -23.21 -5.08 -18.57
CA GLN A 25 -23.35 -6.11 -17.56
C GLN A 25 -23.56 -5.41 -16.22
N THR A 26 -24.82 -5.13 -15.90
CA THR A 26 -25.24 -5.11 -14.49
C THR A 26 -25.21 -6.55 -13.99
N SER A 27 -24.02 -7.07 -13.68
CA SER A 27 -23.90 -8.28 -12.87
C SER A 27 -23.84 -7.86 -11.42
N ILE A 28 -24.89 -8.21 -10.68
CA ILE A 28 -24.84 -8.31 -9.23
C ILE A 28 -23.67 -9.26 -8.93
N ASN A 29 -22.57 -8.73 -8.38
CA ASN A 29 -21.42 -9.50 -7.91
C ASN A 29 -21.86 -10.39 -6.74
N THR A 30 -22.45 -11.55 -7.02
CA THR A 30 -22.37 -12.66 -6.07
C THR A 30 -21.01 -13.31 -6.28
N ALA A 31 -20.08 -13.04 -5.38
CA ALA A 31 -18.78 -13.70 -5.35
C ALA A 31 -18.97 -15.24 -5.39
N PRO A 32 -18.05 -15.98 -6.04
CA PRO A 32 -18.08 -17.44 -5.99
C PRO A 32 -18.00 -17.92 -4.54
N PRO A 33 -18.70 -19.01 -4.17
CA PRO A 33 -18.66 -19.53 -2.80
C PRO A 33 -17.25 -19.96 -2.42
N VAL A 34 -16.84 -19.63 -1.19
CA VAL A 34 -15.59 -20.11 -0.58
C VAL A 34 -15.56 -21.63 -0.67
N SER A 35 -14.56 -22.19 -1.34
CA SER A 35 -14.44 -23.65 -1.44
C SER A 35 -13.88 -24.22 -0.13
N THR A 36 -14.79 -24.52 0.81
CA THR A 36 -14.47 -25.20 2.08
C THR A 36 -13.84 -26.57 1.88
N SER A 37 -13.99 -27.17 0.67
CA SER A 37 -13.33 -28.41 0.29
C SER A 37 -11.80 -28.34 0.30
N TYR A 38 -11.20 -27.18 -0.02
CA TYR A 38 -9.75 -27.00 0.10
C TYR A 38 -9.30 -26.93 1.55
N LEU A 39 -10.07 -26.26 2.42
CA LEU A 39 -9.77 -26.21 3.84
C LEU A 39 -9.80 -27.62 4.46
N HIS A 40 -10.81 -28.43 4.15
CA HIS A 40 -10.86 -29.82 4.64
C HIS A 40 -9.65 -30.64 4.20
N PHE A 41 -9.31 -30.57 2.91
CA PHE A 41 -8.14 -31.25 2.38
C PHE A 41 -6.86 -30.79 3.11
N ALA A 42 -6.71 -29.49 3.35
CA ALA A 42 -5.57 -28.93 4.04
C ALA A 42 -5.46 -29.44 5.49
N LEU A 43 -6.58 -29.45 6.22
CA LEU A 43 -6.64 -29.97 7.59
C LEU A 43 -6.37 -31.48 7.64
N GLU A 44 -6.84 -32.27 6.68
CA GLU A 44 -6.56 -33.71 6.63
C GLU A 44 -5.08 -34.01 6.37
N ASN A 45 -4.42 -33.19 5.55
CA ASN A 45 -3.05 -33.44 5.09
C ASN A 45 -1.97 -32.63 5.83
N ALA A 46 -2.33 -31.83 6.85
CA ALA A 46 -1.42 -30.91 7.53
C ALA A 46 -0.76 -29.89 6.56
N ASP A 47 -1.52 -29.41 5.58
CA ASP A 47 -1.01 -28.53 4.53
C ASP A 47 -1.20 -27.06 4.94
N THR A 48 -0.17 -26.47 5.55
CA THR A 48 -0.18 -25.07 6.02
C THR A 48 -0.37 -24.08 4.88
N GLU A 49 0.25 -24.32 3.72
CA GLU A 49 0.11 -23.43 2.56
C GLU A 49 -1.34 -23.38 2.07
N GLN A 50 -2.00 -24.53 1.93
CA GLN A 50 -3.41 -24.55 1.54
C GLN A 50 -4.34 -23.93 2.58
N VAL A 51 -4.01 -24.01 3.88
CA VAL A 51 -4.75 -23.28 4.92
C VAL A 51 -4.67 -21.78 4.69
N THR A 52 -3.47 -21.23 4.44
CA THR A 52 -3.31 -19.78 4.19
C THR A 52 -4.08 -19.33 2.95
N HIS A 53 -4.04 -20.12 1.88
CA HIS A 53 -4.83 -19.85 0.68
C HIS A 53 -6.34 -19.85 0.94
N ALA A 54 -6.84 -20.81 1.75
CA ALA A 54 -8.24 -20.88 2.12
C ALA A 54 -8.69 -19.66 2.95
N VAL A 55 -7.83 -19.14 3.83
CA VAL A 55 -8.07 -17.89 4.58
C VAL A 55 -8.16 -16.70 3.63
N GLU A 56 -7.21 -16.55 2.71
CA GLU A 56 -7.19 -15.46 1.73
C GLU A 56 -8.38 -15.49 0.77
N GLU A 57 -8.72 -16.66 0.21
CA GLU A 57 -9.93 -16.83 -0.62
C GLU A 57 -11.19 -16.54 0.20
N GLY A 58 -11.21 -16.98 1.46
CA GLY A 58 -12.30 -16.79 2.38
C GLY A 58 -12.66 -15.32 2.59
N TYR A 59 -11.67 -14.50 2.97
CA TYR A 59 -11.86 -13.06 3.12
C TYR A 59 -12.14 -12.38 1.75
N ALA A 60 -11.48 -12.82 0.67
CA ALA A 60 -11.68 -12.22 -0.65
C ALA A 60 -13.08 -12.45 -1.22
N ALA A 61 -13.66 -13.63 -1.01
CA ALA A 61 -15.02 -13.95 -1.43
C ALA A 61 -16.08 -13.07 -0.74
N ALA A 62 -15.78 -12.51 0.43
CA ALA A 62 -16.67 -11.56 1.11
C ALA A 62 -16.53 -10.11 0.63
N GLY A 63 -15.65 -9.84 -0.35
CA GLY A 63 -15.57 -8.55 -1.06
C GLY A 63 -14.40 -7.65 -0.69
N VAL A 64 -13.39 -8.15 0.04
CA VAL A 64 -12.12 -7.42 0.29
C VAL A 64 -11.07 -7.87 -0.74
N SER A 65 -10.34 -6.94 -1.35
CA SER A 65 -9.24 -7.31 -2.25
C SER A 65 -8.09 -7.96 -1.46
N ARG A 66 -7.37 -8.89 -2.09
CA ARG A 66 -6.16 -9.45 -1.46
C ARG A 66 -5.04 -8.42 -1.47
N ASN A 67 -4.16 -8.52 -0.48
CA ASN A 67 -2.94 -7.74 -0.43
C ASN A 67 -1.77 -8.56 -1.02
N ASP A 68 -1.33 -8.21 -2.23
CA ASP A 68 -0.26 -8.92 -2.94
C ASP A 68 1.13 -8.76 -2.32
N THR A 69 1.34 -7.76 -1.48
CA THR A 69 2.62 -7.56 -0.79
C THR A 69 2.70 -8.32 0.52
N LEU A 70 1.57 -8.89 0.99
CA LEU A 70 1.52 -9.70 2.20
C LEU A 70 2.22 -11.03 1.97
N THR A 71 3.15 -11.39 2.86
CA THR A 71 3.87 -12.68 2.79
C THR A 71 3.58 -13.53 4.02
N TRP A 72 3.45 -14.84 3.83
CA TRP A 72 3.41 -15.82 4.92
C TRP A 72 4.80 -16.40 5.17
N GLN A 73 5.21 -16.44 6.44
CA GLN A 73 6.42 -17.14 6.89
C GLN A 73 6.01 -18.21 7.89
N PHE A 74 6.51 -19.43 7.66
CA PHE A 74 6.18 -20.56 8.51
C PHE A 74 7.23 -20.80 9.58
N GLN A 75 6.76 -21.03 10.79
CA GLN A 75 7.56 -21.40 11.96
C GLN A 75 7.14 -22.78 12.47
N PRO A 76 7.95 -23.43 13.34
CA PRO A 76 7.63 -24.77 13.84
C PRO A 76 6.23 -24.86 14.45
N TYR A 77 5.59 -26.03 14.29
CA TYR A 77 4.21 -26.29 14.73
C TYR A 77 3.93 -26.00 16.22
N ASP A 78 4.96 -26.07 17.06
CA ASP A 78 4.88 -25.83 18.51
C ASP A 78 5.09 -24.36 18.89
N GLY A 79 5.25 -23.47 17.92
CA GLY A 79 5.10 -22.02 18.11
C GLY A 79 3.70 -21.68 18.62
N ILE A 80 3.60 -21.05 19.79
CA ILE A 80 2.31 -20.61 20.34
C ILE A 80 1.95 -19.20 19.89
N VAL A 81 2.94 -18.35 19.65
CA VAL A 81 2.74 -16.96 19.22
C VAL A 81 2.86 -16.90 17.72
N ASN A 82 1.75 -16.66 17.05
CA ASN A 82 1.72 -16.17 15.68
C ASN A 82 1.67 -14.64 15.73
N TRP A 83 2.12 -13.97 14.66
CA TRP A 83 2.03 -12.50 14.60
C TRP A 83 2.11 -11.98 13.18
N TYR A 84 1.35 -10.92 12.92
CA TYR A 84 1.54 -10.03 11.79
C TYR A 84 2.55 -8.91 12.11
N ASN A 85 3.44 -8.62 11.16
CA ASN A 85 4.33 -7.46 11.18
C ASN A 85 3.88 -6.45 10.12
N GLN A 86 3.35 -5.31 10.56
CA GLN A 86 2.82 -4.25 9.71
C GLN A 86 3.89 -3.50 8.88
N HIS A 87 5.14 -3.50 9.33
CA HIS A 87 6.23 -2.79 8.64
C HIS A 87 6.80 -3.58 7.47
N SER A 88 6.89 -4.90 7.63
CA SER A 88 7.36 -5.81 6.58
C SER A 88 6.24 -6.54 5.85
N GLN A 89 4.98 -6.31 6.26
CA GLN A 89 3.79 -6.99 5.74
C GLN A 89 3.96 -8.52 5.72
N VAL A 90 4.41 -9.09 6.84
CA VAL A 90 4.65 -10.54 6.97
C VAL A 90 3.82 -11.11 8.10
N ILE A 91 3.12 -12.22 7.84
CA ILE A 91 2.49 -13.04 8.86
C ILE A 91 3.41 -14.22 9.19
N ASN A 92 3.79 -14.36 10.46
CA ASN A 92 4.48 -15.52 10.98
C ASN A 92 3.44 -16.49 11.54
N LEU A 93 3.33 -17.67 10.93
CA LEU A 93 2.34 -18.68 11.25
C LEU A 93 3.01 -20.01 11.57
N SER A 94 2.60 -20.63 12.66
CA SER A 94 3.06 -21.95 13.05
C SER A 94 2.46 -23.01 12.14
N GLU A 95 3.29 -23.94 11.68
CA GLU A 95 2.84 -25.01 10.78
C GLU A 95 1.76 -25.88 11.42
N LEU A 96 0.90 -26.46 10.58
CA LEU A 96 -0.03 -27.48 11.02
C LEU A 96 0.75 -28.72 11.49
N PRO A 97 0.46 -29.27 12.69
CA PRO A 97 1.19 -30.43 13.17
C PRO A 97 0.91 -31.67 12.30
N SER A 98 1.96 -32.41 11.97
CA SER A 98 1.87 -33.77 11.45
C SER A 98 1.22 -34.70 12.48
N ASP A 99 0.88 -35.92 12.08
CA ASP A 99 0.24 -36.90 12.97
C ASP A 99 1.07 -37.21 14.23
N ASP A 100 2.41 -37.26 14.12
CA ASP A 100 3.31 -37.49 15.25
C ASP A 100 3.58 -36.25 16.12
N GLU A 101 3.19 -35.06 15.64
CA GLU A 101 3.38 -33.77 16.31
C GLU A 101 2.15 -33.33 17.13
N VAL A 102 0.99 -33.97 16.96
CA VAL A 102 -0.27 -33.61 17.65
C VAL A 102 -0.16 -33.69 19.18
N ALA A 103 0.44 -34.76 19.72
CA ALA A 103 0.57 -34.89 21.16
C ALA A 103 1.56 -33.87 21.76
N PRO A 104 2.78 -33.69 21.19
CA PRO A 104 3.68 -32.59 21.56
C PRO A 104 3.03 -31.21 21.49
N TYR A 105 2.22 -30.94 20.45
CA TYR A 105 1.49 -29.69 20.29
C TYR A 105 0.57 -29.41 21.48
N TRP A 106 -0.30 -30.35 21.83
CA TRP A 106 -1.24 -30.18 22.94
C TRP A 106 -0.56 -30.20 24.31
N ASP A 107 0.51 -30.99 24.48
CA ASP A 107 1.33 -30.96 25.69
C ASP A 107 1.97 -29.57 25.89
N ASN A 108 2.43 -28.93 24.81
CA ASN A 108 2.95 -27.57 24.86
C ASN A 108 1.86 -26.53 25.19
N TRP A 109 0.69 -26.61 24.53
CA TRP A 109 -0.44 -25.72 24.82
C TRP A 109 -0.91 -25.83 26.27
N SER A 110 -1.08 -27.05 26.78
CA SER A 110 -1.45 -27.29 28.18
C SER A 110 -0.41 -26.69 29.13
N LYS A 111 0.87 -26.99 28.91
CA LYS A 111 1.97 -26.50 29.75
C LYS A 111 2.05 -24.97 29.73
N THR A 112 2.06 -24.36 28.56
CA THR A 112 2.39 -22.95 28.39
C THR A 112 1.21 -22.04 28.73
N LEU A 113 -0.01 -22.42 28.36
CA LEU A 113 -1.19 -21.57 28.59
C LEU A 113 -1.81 -21.79 29.97
N THR A 114 -1.67 -22.99 30.54
CA THR A 114 -2.40 -23.38 31.77
C THR A 114 -1.49 -23.91 32.87
N ALA A 115 -0.16 -23.84 32.72
CA ALA A 115 0.81 -24.47 33.62
C ALA A 115 0.61 -25.99 33.77
N GLY A 116 0.06 -26.64 32.74
CA GLY A 116 -0.25 -28.08 32.72
C GLY A 116 -1.57 -28.46 33.40
N ASN A 117 -2.41 -27.50 33.79
CA ASN A 117 -3.68 -27.77 34.48
C ASN A 117 -4.77 -28.32 33.55
N TRP A 118 -4.66 -28.08 32.23
CA TRP A 118 -5.60 -28.62 31.25
C TRP A 118 -5.18 -30.01 30.78
N ASP A 119 -6.00 -31.02 31.09
CA ASP A 119 -5.81 -32.40 30.60
C ASP A 119 -6.49 -32.59 29.24
N TRP A 120 -5.74 -32.33 28.17
CA TRP A 120 -6.25 -32.46 26.81
C TRP A 120 -6.62 -33.90 26.44
N ARG A 121 -5.94 -34.91 27.01
CA ARG A 121 -6.21 -36.32 26.73
C ARG A 121 -7.56 -36.77 27.29
N ALA A 122 -8.02 -36.13 28.38
CA ALA A 122 -9.36 -36.33 28.92
C ALA A 122 -10.42 -35.49 28.20
N PHE A 123 -10.03 -34.41 27.53
CA PHE A 123 -10.94 -33.51 26.81
C PHE A 123 -11.39 -34.08 25.45
N PHE A 124 -10.46 -34.59 24.65
CA PHE A 124 -10.76 -35.14 23.34
C PHE A 124 -11.26 -36.59 23.44
N ALA A 125 -12.20 -36.95 22.56
CA ALA A 125 -12.77 -38.29 22.48
C ALA A 125 -11.74 -39.34 22.04
N ASP A 126 -10.87 -38.97 21.10
CA ASP A 126 -9.80 -39.81 20.57
C ASP A 126 -8.67 -38.98 19.93
N GLU A 127 -7.61 -39.66 19.47
CA GLU A 127 -6.47 -39.04 18.79
C GLU A 127 -6.86 -38.37 17.46
N ALA A 128 -7.91 -38.84 16.78
CA ALA A 128 -8.35 -38.26 15.53
C ALA A 128 -9.00 -36.89 15.76
N GLU A 129 -9.87 -36.77 16.77
CA GLU A 129 -10.42 -35.48 17.19
C GLU A 129 -9.31 -34.51 17.63
N ALA A 130 -8.36 -34.99 18.45
CA ALA A 130 -7.23 -34.18 18.88
C ALA A 130 -6.39 -33.65 17.70
N ARG A 131 -6.15 -34.48 16.67
CA ARG A 131 -5.45 -34.09 15.45
C ARG A 131 -6.22 -33.03 14.66
N THR A 132 -7.50 -33.28 14.40
CA THR A 132 -8.34 -32.36 13.64
C THR A 132 -8.43 -31.00 14.34
N MET A 133 -8.63 -30.98 15.65
CA MET A 133 -8.73 -29.73 16.40
C MET A 133 -7.40 -28.99 16.51
N ALA A 134 -6.25 -29.67 16.49
CA ALA A 134 -4.94 -29.01 16.50
C ALA A 134 -4.72 -28.22 15.21
N ARG A 135 -5.03 -28.84 14.08
CA ARG A 135 -4.92 -28.22 12.75
C ARG A 135 -5.98 -27.16 12.53
N PHE A 136 -7.20 -27.40 13.00
CA PHE A 136 -8.28 -26.40 12.94
C PHE A 136 -7.97 -25.17 13.78
N ASN A 137 -7.33 -25.33 14.95
CA ASN A 137 -6.86 -24.21 15.74
C ASN A 137 -5.81 -23.37 14.99
N GLN A 138 -4.90 -23.98 14.22
CA GLN A 138 -3.97 -23.23 13.36
C GLN A 138 -4.68 -22.47 12.24
N PHE A 139 -5.75 -23.03 11.65
CA PHE A 139 -6.59 -22.27 10.72
C PHE A 139 -7.22 -21.03 11.38
N VAL A 140 -7.76 -21.17 12.59
CA VAL A 140 -8.34 -20.04 13.33
C VAL A 140 -7.29 -18.97 13.62
N LEU A 141 -6.08 -19.37 14.04
CA LEU A 141 -4.97 -18.43 14.26
C LEU A 141 -4.51 -17.76 12.96
N ALA A 142 -4.45 -18.50 11.84
CA ALA A 142 -4.15 -17.91 10.54
C ALA A 142 -5.19 -16.87 10.11
N ALA A 143 -6.48 -17.16 10.33
CA ALA A 143 -7.56 -16.22 10.07
C ALA A 143 -7.46 -14.96 10.94
N HIS A 144 -7.04 -15.11 12.20
CA HIS A 144 -6.78 -14.00 13.12
C HIS A 144 -5.62 -13.12 12.64
N GLU A 145 -4.46 -13.70 12.30
CA GLU A 145 -3.32 -12.91 11.84
C GLU A 145 -3.60 -12.18 10.51
N TYR A 146 -4.39 -12.80 9.63
CA TYR A 146 -4.86 -12.10 8.43
C TYR A 146 -5.84 -10.96 8.78
N GLY A 147 -6.66 -11.14 9.82
CA GLY A 147 -7.50 -10.07 10.38
C GLY A 147 -6.68 -8.86 10.86
N HIS A 148 -5.51 -9.06 11.44
CA HIS A 148 -4.55 -7.98 11.72
C HIS A 148 -4.11 -7.31 10.42
N ALA A 149 -3.64 -8.07 9.44
CA ALA A 149 -3.20 -7.53 8.16
C ALA A 149 -4.28 -6.67 7.47
N LEU A 150 -5.55 -7.10 7.53
CA LEU A 150 -6.67 -6.29 7.07
C LEU A 150 -6.86 -5.03 7.91
N THR A 151 -6.88 -5.14 9.22
CA THR A 151 -7.12 -3.98 10.10
C THR A 151 -6.07 -2.89 9.89
N TYR A 152 -4.77 -3.22 9.83
CA TYR A 152 -3.74 -2.21 9.55
C TYR A 152 -3.82 -1.63 8.14
N ARG A 153 -4.25 -2.42 7.15
CA ARG A 153 -4.39 -1.93 5.77
C ARG A 153 -5.49 -0.88 5.65
N TYR A 154 -6.61 -1.09 6.32
CA TYR A 154 -7.77 -0.19 6.25
C TYR A 154 -7.71 0.95 7.27
N ASP A 155 -7.11 0.69 8.44
CA ASP A 155 -7.05 1.59 9.59
C ASP A 155 -5.66 1.53 10.26
N PRO A 156 -4.60 2.07 9.62
CA PRO A 156 -3.23 1.98 10.13
C PRO A 156 -3.00 2.71 11.46
N GLU A 157 -3.91 3.60 11.85
CA GLU A 157 -3.80 4.41 13.08
C GLU A 157 -4.61 3.85 14.25
N HIS A 158 -5.26 2.69 14.11
CA HIS A 158 -6.15 2.15 15.14
C HIS A 158 -5.46 1.97 16.50
N GLU A 159 -4.21 1.50 16.53
CA GLU A 159 -3.48 1.36 17.80
C GLU A 159 -3.29 2.69 18.52
N ALA A 160 -2.81 3.70 17.80
CA ALA A 160 -2.54 5.02 18.37
C ALA A 160 -3.84 5.68 18.87
N ARG A 161 -4.93 5.53 18.10
CA ARG A 161 -6.25 6.04 18.46
C ARG A 161 -6.80 5.39 19.73
N GLU A 162 -6.50 4.11 19.94
CA GLU A 162 -6.91 3.35 21.12
C GLU A 162 -5.83 3.29 22.22
N GLY A 163 -4.90 4.26 22.24
CA GLY A 163 -3.91 4.38 23.31
C GLY A 163 -2.91 3.23 23.40
N ASN A 164 -2.76 2.45 22.33
CA ASN A 164 -1.94 1.24 22.24
C ASN A 164 -2.36 0.10 23.19
N GLU A 165 -3.64 0.04 23.56
CA GLU A 165 -4.18 -1.05 24.36
C GLU A 165 -4.22 -2.36 23.55
N VAL A 166 -3.58 -3.42 24.08
CA VAL A 166 -3.43 -4.70 23.37
C VAL A 166 -4.78 -5.29 22.99
N ASN A 167 -5.77 -5.23 23.88
CA ASN A 167 -7.09 -5.77 23.58
C ASN A 167 -7.79 -5.05 22.42
N CYS A 168 -7.59 -3.74 22.29
CA CYS A 168 -8.12 -2.94 21.20
C CYS A 168 -7.45 -3.23 19.86
N ARG A 169 -6.21 -3.74 19.88
CA ARG A 169 -5.54 -4.29 18.71
C ARG A 169 -6.03 -5.69 18.35
N GLU A 170 -6.19 -6.58 19.33
CA GLU A 170 -6.59 -7.98 19.06
C GLU A 170 -8.07 -8.16 18.69
N LEU A 171 -8.97 -7.35 19.24
CA LEU A 171 -10.41 -7.50 19.04
C LEU A 171 -10.84 -7.36 17.56
N PRO A 172 -10.36 -6.37 16.78
CA PRO A 172 -10.65 -6.29 15.35
C PRO A 172 -10.28 -7.57 14.59
N ALA A 173 -9.10 -8.13 14.84
CA ALA A 173 -8.62 -9.36 14.21
C ALA A 173 -9.46 -10.58 14.60
N ASP A 174 -9.75 -10.76 15.90
CA ASP A 174 -10.63 -11.82 16.40
C ASP A 174 -12.03 -11.76 15.79
N ARG A 175 -12.60 -10.55 15.68
CA ARG A 175 -13.93 -10.33 15.11
C ARG A 175 -13.99 -10.71 13.63
N LEU A 176 -12.98 -10.34 12.84
CA LEU A 176 -12.90 -10.71 11.43
C LEU A 176 -12.71 -12.23 11.26
N ALA A 177 -11.88 -12.86 12.09
CA ALA A 177 -11.65 -14.31 12.06
C ALA A 177 -12.91 -15.09 12.45
N ALA A 178 -13.62 -14.65 13.48
CA ALA A 178 -14.91 -15.23 13.87
C ALA A 178 -15.96 -15.06 12.76
N GLY A 179 -16.04 -13.87 12.14
CA GLY A 179 -16.93 -13.63 11.00
C GLY A 179 -16.64 -14.53 9.80
N LEU A 180 -15.36 -14.74 9.46
CA LEU A 180 -14.97 -15.71 8.43
C LEU A 180 -15.40 -17.14 8.78
N LEU A 181 -15.21 -17.52 10.04
CA LEU A 181 -15.62 -18.83 10.51
C LEU A 181 -17.15 -19.04 10.44
N GLU A 182 -17.95 -18.01 10.76
CA GLU A 182 -19.41 -18.06 10.60
C GLU A 182 -19.82 -18.27 9.14
N GLU A 183 -19.24 -17.53 8.20
CA GLU A 183 -19.54 -17.66 6.77
C GLU A 183 -19.24 -19.08 6.27
N MET A 184 -18.07 -19.63 6.63
CA MET A 184 -17.69 -21.00 6.25
C MET A 184 -18.58 -22.06 6.93
N ALA A 185 -18.93 -21.88 8.21
CA ALA A 185 -19.83 -22.78 8.93
C ALA A 185 -21.27 -22.73 8.38
N GLY A 186 -21.72 -21.57 7.90
CA GLY A 186 -23.04 -21.39 7.30
C GLY A 186 -23.24 -22.18 6.00
N VAL A 187 -22.15 -22.48 5.28
CA VAL A 187 -22.19 -23.22 4.02
C VAL A 187 -21.75 -24.69 4.15
N ASP A 188 -20.97 -25.03 5.17
CA ASP A 188 -20.39 -26.37 5.34
C ASP A 188 -20.68 -26.97 6.73
N PRO A 189 -21.50 -28.04 6.80
CA PRO A 189 -21.85 -28.70 8.06
C PRO A 189 -20.65 -29.27 8.84
N LEU A 190 -19.57 -29.64 8.17
CA LEU A 190 -18.37 -30.17 8.82
C LEU A 190 -17.61 -29.04 9.53
N ILE A 191 -17.47 -27.88 8.86
CA ILE A 191 -16.89 -26.67 9.49
C ILE A 191 -17.77 -26.17 10.64
N ALA A 192 -19.10 -26.23 10.50
CA ALA A 192 -20.02 -25.92 11.60
C ALA A 192 -19.78 -26.82 12.83
N GLY A 193 -19.51 -28.11 12.60
CA GLY A 193 -19.10 -29.04 13.65
C GLY A 193 -17.78 -28.66 14.32
N TYR A 194 -16.76 -28.30 13.53
CA TYR A 194 -15.47 -27.84 14.06
C TYR A 194 -15.58 -26.54 14.84
N ARG A 195 -16.36 -25.57 14.36
CA ARG A 195 -16.68 -24.33 15.07
C ARG A 195 -17.29 -24.61 16.45
N GLN A 196 -18.32 -25.48 16.51
CA GLN A 196 -18.94 -25.85 17.77
C GLN A 196 -17.91 -26.48 18.72
N ARG A 197 -17.09 -27.40 18.21
CA ARG A 197 -16.07 -28.06 19.02
C ARG A 197 -14.95 -27.11 19.46
N TYR A 198 -14.64 -26.11 18.65
CA TYR A 198 -13.71 -25.04 18.99
C TYR A 198 -14.23 -24.18 20.15
N ALA A 199 -15.52 -23.85 20.16
CA ALA A 199 -16.15 -23.14 21.29
C ALA A 199 -15.96 -23.90 22.62
N GLU A 200 -16.14 -25.22 22.61
CA GLU A 200 -15.91 -26.07 23.78
C GLU A 200 -14.42 -26.13 24.17
N LEU A 201 -13.52 -26.16 23.19
CA LEU A 201 -12.07 -26.16 23.39
C LEU A 201 -11.59 -24.88 24.08
N VAL A 202 -11.96 -23.70 23.55
CA VAL A 202 -11.55 -22.42 24.13
C VAL A 202 -12.10 -22.22 25.54
N ALA A 203 -13.33 -22.67 25.80
CA ALA A 203 -13.94 -22.65 27.12
C ALA A 203 -13.19 -23.56 28.11
N ALA A 204 -12.84 -24.78 27.69
CA ALA A 204 -12.12 -25.75 28.52
C ALA A 204 -10.71 -25.27 28.89
N ILE A 205 -9.95 -24.73 27.91
CA ILE A 205 -8.60 -24.21 28.17
C ILE A 205 -8.67 -23.00 29.10
N ASN A 206 -9.56 -22.03 28.84
CA ASN A 206 -9.70 -20.86 29.70
C ASN A 206 -10.10 -21.24 31.14
N ALA A 207 -10.99 -22.22 31.30
CA ALA A 207 -11.40 -22.72 32.61
C ALA A 207 -10.24 -23.34 33.43
N ALA A 208 -9.20 -23.84 32.75
CA ALA A 208 -8.00 -24.40 33.38
C ALA A 208 -6.94 -23.33 33.73
N ILE A 209 -7.06 -22.10 33.23
CA ILE A 209 -6.21 -20.98 33.62
C ILE A 209 -6.56 -20.55 35.05
N ALA A 210 -5.52 -20.27 35.84
CA ALA A 210 -5.66 -19.88 37.25
C ALA A 210 -6.54 -18.63 37.42
N GLN A 211 -7.44 -18.66 38.40
CA GLN A 211 -8.51 -17.67 38.54
C GLN A 211 -8.02 -16.23 38.73
N ASP A 212 -6.85 -16.04 39.34
CA ASP A 212 -6.25 -14.74 39.63
C ASP A 212 -5.71 -14.01 38.39
N ILE A 213 -5.41 -14.75 37.33
CA ILE A 213 -4.92 -14.22 36.04
C ILE A 213 -5.90 -14.46 34.88
N ARG A 214 -7.07 -15.03 35.18
CA ARG A 214 -8.10 -15.36 34.19
C ARG A 214 -9.07 -14.20 33.98
N TYR A 215 -9.25 -13.78 32.73
CA TYR A 215 -10.25 -12.80 32.33
C TYR A 215 -11.67 -13.39 32.37
N ALA A 216 -12.63 -12.56 32.76
CA ALA A 216 -14.05 -12.89 32.64
C ALA A 216 -14.50 -12.72 31.19
N VAL A 217 -15.46 -13.55 30.77
CA VAL A 217 -16.16 -13.37 29.49
C VAL A 217 -17.04 -12.13 29.60
N ILE A 218 -16.84 -11.18 28.69
CA ILE A 218 -17.64 -9.95 28.56
C ILE A 218 -18.55 -10.12 27.36
N ASP A 219 -19.82 -9.73 27.49
CA ASP A 219 -20.78 -9.72 26.39
C ASP A 219 -20.23 -8.94 25.18
N TYR A 220 -20.39 -9.50 23.98
CA TYR A 220 -19.81 -8.94 22.75
C TYR A 220 -20.26 -7.50 22.50
N ALA A 221 -21.53 -7.16 22.69
CA ALA A 221 -22.02 -5.80 22.44
C ALA A 221 -21.35 -4.76 23.34
N ARG A 222 -20.96 -5.15 24.56
CA ARG A 222 -20.19 -4.27 25.46
C ARG A 222 -18.74 -4.16 25.03
N LEU A 223 -18.12 -5.27 24.64
CA LEU A 223 -16.74 -5.32 24.21
C LEU A 223 -16.52 -4.56 22.89
N ASP A 224 -17.46 -4.67 21.95
CA ASP A 224 -17.45 -3.96 20.67
C ASP A 224 -17.66 -2.44 20.84
N ALA A 225 -18.45 -2.04 21.84
CA ALA A 225 -18.65 -0.63 22.17
C ALA A 225 -17.47 0.00 22.92
N ASP A 226 -16.70 -0.81 23.66
CA ASP A 226 -15.54 -0.36 24.43
C ASP A 226 -14.51 -1.49 24.59
N CYS A 227 -13.48 -1.47 23.74
CA CYS A 227 -12.41 -2.46 23.77
C CYS A 227 -11.48 -2.29 25.00
N HIS A 228 -11.57 -1.19 25.75
CA HIS A 228 -10.76 -0.93 26.94
C HIS A 228 -11.25 -1.71 28.18
N LEU A 229 -12.36 -2.45 28.06
CA LEU A 229 -12.90 -3.26 29.15
C LEU A 229 -11.99 -4.44 29.58
N MET A 230 -10.94 -4.73 28.81
CA MET A 230 -9.92 -5.75 29.11
C MET A 230 -8.52 -5.17 28.92
N HIS A 231 -7.74 -5.06 30.00
CA HIS A 231 -6.37 -4.52 29.96
C HIS A 231 -5.33 -5.63 29.86
N VAL A 232 -4.87 -5.92 28.65
CA VAL A 232 -4.01 -7.07 28.35
C VAL A 232 -2.56 -6.61 28.17
N ALA A 233 -1.61 -7.35 28.73
CA ALA A 233 -0.18 -7.13 28.48
C ALA A 233 0.27 -7.94 27.25
N GLN A 234 1.27 -7.44 26.52
CA GLN A 234 1.90 -8.20 25.43
C GLN A 234 2.44 -9.54 25.94
N PRO A 235 2.35 -10.62 25.14
CA PRO A 235 2.76 -11.95 25.56
C PRO A 235 4.29 -12.07 25.70
N ASP A 236 4.72 -12.56 26.85
CA ASP A 236 6.07 -12.99 27.20
C ASP A 236 5.99 -14.26 28.07
N GLU A 237 7.14 -14.74 28.59
CA GLU A 237 7.20 -15.94 29.43
C GLU A 237 6.28 -15.89 30.68
N THR A 238 5.96 -14.68 31.17
CA THR A 238 5.18 -14.43 32.38
C THR A 238 3.75 -13.98 32.10
N THR A 239 3.48 -13.39 30.93
CA THR A 239 2.17 -12.85 30.56
C THR A 239 1.40 -13.72 29.55
N MET A 240 1.98 -14.83 29.09
CA MET A 240 1.33 -15.73 28.11
C MET A 240 -0.03 -16.28 28.58
N ALA A 241 -0.11 -16.79 29.82
CA ALA A 241 -1.35 -17.33 30.36
C ALA A 241 -2.48 -16.27 30.50
N PRO A 242 -2.26 -15.07 31.08
CA PRO A 242 -3.27 -14.03 31.08
C PRO A 242 -3.61 -13.52 29.68
N TYR A 243 -2.64 -13.42 28.75
CA TYR A 243 -2.90 -13.06 27.36
C TYR A 243 -3.83 -14.08 26.68
N ALA A 244 -3.54 -15.38 26.81
CA ALA A 244 -4.38 -16.45 26.26
C ALA A 244 -5.78 -16.45 26.88
N SER A 245 -5.88 -16.16 28.18
CA SER A 245 -7.19 -16.02 28.83
C SER A 245 -8.02 -14.90 28.23
N ALA A 246 -7.41 -13.76 27.90
CA ALA A 246 -8.09 -12.67 27.21
C ALA A 246 -8.57 -13.10 25.82
N TYR A 247 -7.70 -13.75 25.02
CA TYR A 247 -8.08 -14.34 23.73
C TYR A 247 -9.28 -15.28 23.86
N PHE A 248 -9.23 -16.27 24.75
CA PHE A 248 -10.33 -17.23 24.92
C PHE A 248 -11.62 -16.58 25.43
N ALA A 249 -11.53 -15.52 26.25
CA ALA A 249 -12.70 -14.77 26.70
C ALA A 249 -13.37 -14.01 25.54
N ARG A 250 -12.59 -13.39 24.63
CA ARG A 250 -13.11 -12.76 23.41
C ARG A 250 -13.74 -13.77 22.47
N TRP A 251 -13.07 -14.89 22.21
CA TRP A 251 -13.59 -15.96 21.36
C TRP A 251 -14.87 -16.60 21.89
N GLN A 252 -14.99 -16.79 23.22
CA GLN A 252 -16.26 -17.23 23.81
C GLN A 252 -17.40 -16.23 23.54
N ALA A 253 -17.15 -14.92 23.72
CA ALA A 253 -18.15 -13.89 23.45
C ALA A 253 -18.55 -13.84 21.96
N LEU A 254 -17.58 -13.95 21.05
CA LEU A 254 -17.81 -13.95 19.60
C LEU A 254 -18.58 -15.20 19.13
N LEU A 255 -18.19 -16.39 19.58
CA LEU A 255 -18.81 -17.67 19.16
C LEU A 255 -20.23 -17.88 19.74
N GLU A 256 -20.60 -17.17 20.81
CA GLU A 256 -21.95 -17.17 21.37
C GLU A 256 -22.88 -16.12 20.72
N THR A 257 -22.33 -15.22 19.92
CA THR A 257 -23.06 -14.13 19.27
C THR A 257 -23.42 -14.48 17.83
N ASP A 258 -24.61 -14.07 17.39
CA ASP A 258 -24.99 -14.07 15.98
C ASP A 258 -24.33 -12.87 15.29
N LEU A 259 -23.11 -13.07 14.78
CA LEU A 259 -22.36 -12.02 14.11
C LEU A 259 -23.02 -11.64 12.78
N PRO A 260 -22.97 -10.36 12.37
CA PRO A 260 -23.44 -9.99 11.05
C PRO A 260 -22.55 -10.64 9.97
N PRO A 261 -23.06 -10.80 8.72
CA PRO A 261 -22.28 -11.31 7.61
C PRO A 261 -20.94 -10.59 7.45
N LEU A 262 -19.91 -11.30 6.98
CA LEU A 262 -18.54 -10.79 6.92
C LEU A 262 -18.43 -9.49 6.10
N ALA A 263 -19.19 -9.37 5.01
CA ALA A 263 -19.26 -8.13 4.24
C ALA A 263 -19.78 -6.91 5.04
N GLN A 264 -20.69 -7.12 5.99
CA GLN A 264 -21.18 -6.06 6.88
C GLN A 264 -20.15 -5.71 7.97
N LEU A 265 -19.37 -6.70 8.43
CA LEU A 265 -18.22 -6.44 9.30
C LEU A 265 -17.18 -5.56 8.58
N TYR A 266 -16.91 -5.83 7.29
CA TYR A 266 -16.02 -4.98 6.49
C TYR A 266 -16.53 -3.55 6.38
N GLU A 267 -17.80 -3.35 6.02
CA GLU A 267 -18.38 -2.00 5.93
C GLU A 267 -18.25 -1.23 7.25
N THR A 268 -18.52 -1.89 8.38
CA THR A 268 -18.54 -1.27 9.70
C THR A 268 -17.13 -0.96 10.21
N TYR A 269 -16.18 -1.89 10.02
CA TYR A 269 -14.92 -1.87 10.75
C TYR A 269 -13.67 -1.70 9.88
N LEU A 270 -13.78 -1.85 8.56
CA LEU A 270 -12.69 -1.62 7.61
C LEU A 270 -12.98 -0.40 6.72
N TYR A 271 -14.12 -0.42 6.02
CA TYR A 271 -14.44 0.61 5.04
C TYR A 271 -14.91 1.92 5.66
N ALA A 272 -15.64 1.89 6.78
CA ALA A 272 -16.04 3.14 7.44
C ALA A 272 -14.83 3.92 7.99
N PRO A 273 -13.86 3.32 8.72
CA PRO A 273 -12.61 4.00 9.08
C PRO A 273 -11.83 4.51 7.87
N LEU A 274 -11.71 3.69 6.83
CA LEU A 274 -11.08 4.06 5.56
C LEU A 274 -11.75 5.31 4.94
N ARG A 275 -13.07 5.30 4.78
CA ARG A 275 -13.82 6.43 4.19
C ARG A 275 -13.73 7.68 5.05
N ALA A 276 -13.58 7.55 6.37
CA ALA A 276 -13.42 8.69 7.28
C ALA A 276 -12.05 9.38 7.14
N ARG A 277 -11.00 8.66 6.72
CA ARG A 277 -9.66 9.24 6.44
C ARG A 277 -9.51 9.81 5.04
N LEU A 278 -10.29 9.33 4.07
CA LEU A 278 -10.16 9.72 2.67
C LEU A 278 -10.81 11.07 2.38
N SER A 279 -10.21 11.81 1.45
CA SER A 279 -10.83 13.01 0.88
C SER A 279 -12.19 12.69 0.25
N GLN A 280 -13.10 13.65 0.34
CA GLN A 280 -14.45 13.53 -0.22
C GLN A 280 -14.38 13.16 -1.71
N SER A 281 -15.16 12.16 -2.12
CA SER A 281 -15.22 11.73 -3.51
C SER A 281 -15.96 12.75 -4.40
N SER A 282 -15.55 12.82 -5.66
CA SER A 282 -16.21 13.52 -6.76
C SER A 282 -16.59 12.51 -7.85
N ASP A 283 -17.69 12.78 -8.56
CA ASP A 283 -18.16 11.98 -9.69
C ASP A 283 -17.47 12.40 -11.02
N GLU A 284 -16.41 13.22 -10.96
CA GLU A 284 -15.71 13.73 -12.15
C GLU A 284 -14.94 12.66 -12.93
N ALA A 285 -14.58 11.52 -12.32
CA ALA A 285 -13.91 10.43 -13.05
C ALA A 285 -14.93 9.37 -13.49
N SER A 286 -14.85 8.97 -14.76
CA SER A 286 -15.71 7.94 -15.33
C SER A 286 -15.09 6.54 -15.28
N TRP A 287 -13.77 6.44 -15.53
CA TRP A 287 -13.08 5.16 -15.61
C TRP A 287 -11.56 5.32 -15.41
N VAL A 288 -10.86 4.28 -14.98
CA VAL A 288 -9.39 4.21 -15.01
C VAL A 288 -8.94 2.97 -15.76
N THR A 289 -8.02 3.14 -16.69
CA THR A 289 -7.43 2.03 -17.46
C THR A 289 -5.92 2.00 -17.30
N THR A 290 -5.35 0.79 -17.29
CA THR A 290 -3.92 0.62 -17.51
C THR A 290 -3.61 0.77 -19.01
N VAL A 291 -2.83 1.77 -19.40
CA VAL A 291 -2.56 2.11 -20.82
C VAL A 291 -1.12 1.86 -21.27
N ASP A 292 -0.20 1.68 -20.32
CA ASP A 292 1.20 1.35 -20.63
C ASP A 292 1.86 0.57 -19.48
N TRP A 293 2.82 -0.27 -19.83
CA TRP A 293 3.66 -1.05 -18.90
C TRP A 293 5.11 -0.63 -19.13
N ILE A 294 5.80 -0.26 -18.05
CA ILE A 294 7.14 0.29 -18.14
C ILE A 294 8.17 -0.77 -17.75
N ASP A 295 8.69 -1.46 -18.77
CA ASP A 295 9.75 -2.47 -18.65
C ASP A 295 11.15 -1.80 -18.54
N ASP A 296 11.32 -0.86 -17.62
CA ASP A 296 12.52 -0.04 -17.52
C ASP A 296 12.75 0.48 -16.10
N ASP A 297 14.01 0.62 -15.69
CA ASP A 297 14.34 1.26 -14.43
C ASP A 297 14.08 2.77 -14.57
N ILE A 298 12.96 3.23 -13.98
CA ILE A 298 12.51 4.62 -14.11
C ILE A 298 12.51 5.40 -12.79
N ALA A 299 12.67 4.72 -11.66
CA ALA A 299 12.69 5.30 -10.33
C ALA A 299 13.80 4.69 -9.48
N GLY A 300 14.03 5.24 -8.29
CA GLY A 300 15.04 4.76 -7.36
C GLY A 300 16.47 5.13 -7.77
N ASN A 301 17.43 4.51 -7.08
CA ASN A 301 18.85 4.78 -7.24
C ASN A 301 19.51 3.89 -8.30
N PHE A 302 20.68 4.32 -8.76
CA PHE A 302 21.56 3.53 -9.63
C PHE A 302 23.03 3.84 -9.34
N GLU A 303 23.92 2.97 -9.77
CA GLU A 303 25.36 3.22 -9.62
C GLU A 303 25.94 3.82 -10.90
N HIS A 304 26.60 4.97 -10.75
CA HIS A 304 27.40 5.63 -11.77
C HIS A 304 28.87 5.67 -11.34
N GLY A 305 29.64 4.65 -11.70
CA GLY A 305 31.01 4.50 -11.24
C GLY A 305 31.06 4.17 -9.74
N ALA A 306 31.47 5.13 -8.92
CA ALA A 306 31.52 5.01 -7.46
C ALA A 306 30.51 5.93 -6.74
N ILE A 307 29.56 6.48 -7.50
CA ILE A 307 28.59 7.47 -7.02
C ILE A 307 27.20 6.89 -7.24
N THR A 308 26.36 6.98 -6.21
CA THR A 308 24.93 6.68 -6.31
C THR A 308 24.21 7.85 -7.01
N GLY A 309 23.54 7.56 -8.11
CA GLY A 309 22.65 8.47 -8.82
C GLY A 309 21.18 8.15 -8.59
N TRP A 310 20.31 9.01 -9.08
CA TRP A 310 18.86 8.96 -8.90
C TRP A 310 18.12 9.05 -10.23
N ARG A 311 16.91 8.48 -10.27
CA ARG A 311 16.01 8.56 -11.43
C ARG A 311 14.74 9.31 -11.05
N LEU A 312 14.39 10.32 -11.86
CA LEU A 312 13.17 11.10 -11.73
C LEU A 312 12.30 10.89 -12.97
N PRO A 313 11.15 10.22 -12.84
CA PRO A 313 10.15 10.12 -13.90
C PRO A 313 9.21 11.32 -13.88
N ALA A 314 8.81 11.81 -15.06
CA ALA A 314 7.75 12.80 -15.20
C ALA A 314 7.12 12.75 -16.59
N PHE A 315 5.87 13.19 -16.69
CA PHE A 315 5.18 13.31 -17.97
C PHE A 315 5.46 14.66 -18.62
N ALA A 316 5.69 14.66 -19.93
CA ALA A 316 5.71 15.88 -20.73
C ALA A 316 4.28 16.35 -21.05
N PRO A 317 4.06 17.61 -21.50
CA PRO A 317 2.73 18.14 -21.84
C PRO A 317 1.94 17.31 -22.87
N ASP A 318 2.63 16.52 -23.69
CA ASP A 318 2.00 15.62 -24.66
C ASP A 318 1.55 14.26 -24.07
N GLY A 319 1.74 14.06 -22.75
CA GLY A 319 1.39 12.85 -22.02
C GLY A 319 2.39 11.71 -22.14
N ARG A 320 3.54 11.90 -22.81
CA ARG A 320 4.61 10.89 -22.85
C ARG A 320 5.45 10.94 -21.59
N LEU A 321 5.79 9.77 -21.06
CA LEU A 321 6.65 9.62 -19.89
C LEU A 321 8.13 9.74 -20.29
N TYR A 322 8.87 10.56 -19.56
CA TYR A 322 10.32 10.71 -19.68
C TYR A 322 10.98 10.42 -18.34
N VAL A 323 12.26 10.04 -18.41
CA VAL A 323 13.09 9.79 -17.24
C VAL A 323 14.35 10.63 -17.36
N MET A 324 14.65 11.36 -16.30
CA MET A 324 15.96 11.93 -16.07
C MET A 324 16.71 11.05 -15.06
N SER A 325 17.87 10.54 -15.43
CA SER A 325 18.79 9.91 -14.48
C SER A 325 19.98 10.82 -14.26
N TYR A 326 20.27 11.17 -13.02
CA TYR A 326 21.35 12.09 -12.69
C TYR A 326 22.22 11.54 -11.56
N ALA A 327 23.47 11.99 -11.51
CA ALA A 327 24.38 11.73 -10.41
C ALA A 327 25.18 13.00 -10.10
N VAL A 328 25.35 13.28 -8.82
CA VAL A 328 25.98 14.50 -8.31
C VAL A 328 27.35 14.14 -7.73
N THR A 329 28.39 14.87 -8.14
CA THR A 329 29.73 14.75 -7.57
C THR A 329 30.10 16.04 -6.86
N PRO A 330 30.20 16.07 -5.52
CA PRO A 330 30.59 17.28 -4.82
C PRO A 330 32.05 17.62 -5.12
N GLY A 331 32.32 18.91 -5.41
CA GLY A 331 33.66 19.46 -5.58
C GLY A 331 33.95 20.60 -4.60
N ASP A 332 35.13 21.22 -4.70
CA ASP A 332 35.51 22.38 -3.88
C ASP A 332 34.76 23.64 -4.34
N GLY A 333 33.54 23.85 -3.82
CA GLY A 333 32.71 25.02 -4.11
C GLY A 333 31.99 25.00 -5.47
N ASP A 334 31.91 23.83 -6.11
CA ASP A 334 31.14 23.56 -7.33
C ASP A 334 30.63 22.10 -7.29
N VAL A 335 29.72 21.77 -8.20
CA VAL A 335 29.08 20.46 -8.32
C VAL A 335 29.33 19.88 -9.71
N GLY A 336 29.88 18.68 -9.78
CA GLY A 336 29.88 17.89 -11.01
C GLY A 336 28.51 17.23 -11.22
N LEU A 337 28.00 17.28 -12.44
CA LEU A 337 26.70 16.68 -12.77
C LEU A 337 26.83 15.72 -13.95
N PHE A 338 26.33 14.51 -13.77
CA PHE A 338 25.99 13.59 -14.85
C PHE A 338 24.49 13.61 -15.04
N VAL A 339 24.03 13.73 -16.29
CA VAL A 339 22.60 13.60 -16.63
C VAL A 339 22.44 12.76 -17.87
N SER A 340 21.50 11.82 -17.82
CA SER A 340 20.94 11.16 -18.97
C SER A 340 19.44 11.39 -19.05
N TYR A 341 18.92 11.50 -20.27
CA TYR A 341 17.53 11.87 -20.54
C TYR A 341 16.96 11.08 -21.71
N GLY A 342 15.67 10.74 -21.63
CA GLY A 342 14.93 10.14 -22.74
C GLY A 342 13.54 9.66 -22.35
N PRO A 343 12.74 9.22 -23.33
CA PRO A 343 11.45 8.56 -23.07
C PRO A 343 11.64 7.30 -22.21
N ALA A 344 10.64 6.98 -21.39
CA ALA A 344 10.57 5.70 -20.72
C ALA A 344 10.54 4.54 -21.74
N GLY A 345 11.17 3.41 -21.42
CA GLY A 345 11.27 2.24 -22.31
C GLY A 345 12.27 2.40 -23.46
N SER A 346 13.07 3.47 -23.45
CA SER A 346 14.11 3.74 -24.44
C SER A 346 15.47 3.95 -23.78
N LYS A 347 16.54 3.63 -24.50
CA LYS A 347 17.90 3.90 -24.03
C LYS A 347 18.08 5.41 -23.81
N LYS A 348 18.33 5.81 -22.56
CA LYS A 348 18.61 7.19 -22.18
C LYS A 348 19.94 7.63 -22.77
N LYS A 349 19.99 8.87 -23.24
CA LYS A 349 21.21 9.47 -23.80
C LYS A 349 21.86 10.31 -22.73
N THR A 350 23.16 10.18 -22.55
CA THR A 350 23.92 11.15 -21.75
C THR A 350 23.80 12.51 -22.44
N VAL A 351 23.29 13.49 -21.69
CA VAL A 351 23.11 14.87 -22.12
C VAL A 351 24.07 15.82 -21.41
N ILE A 352 24.53 15.43 -20.22
CA ILE A 352 25.61 16.08 -19.47
C ILE A 352 26.54 14.96 -18.96
N ASP A 353 27.82 15.01 -19.33
CA ASP A 353 28.81 13.95 -19.07
C ASP A 353 29.99 14.45 -18.22
N SER A 354 29.68 15.21 -17.16
CA SER A 354 30.65 15.88 -16.28
C SER A 354 31.43 17.05 -16.93
N ALA A 355 30.88 18.24 -16.75
CA ALA A 355 31.62 19.47 -16.50
C ALA A 355 31.20 19.96 -15.11
N ALA A 356 32.07 20.72 -14.42
CA ALA A 356 31.63 21.43 -13.23
C ALA A 356 30.43 22.32 -13.63
N LEU A 357 29.31 22.21 -12.90
CA LEU A 357 28.05 22.88 -13.22
C LEU A 357 28.23 24.42 -13.24
N GLY A 358 29.29 24.91 -12.59
CA GLY A 358 29.57 26.33 -12.43
C GLY A 358 28.66 26.97 -11.39
N ALA A 359 27.96 26.15 -10.59
CA ALA A 359 27.04 26.59 -9.56
C ALA A 359 27.83 26.93 -8.31
N ARG A 360 27.60 28.12 -7.74
CA ARG A 360 28.17 28.47 -6.44
C ARG A 360 27.28 27.87 -5.38
N VAL A 361 27.60 26.65 -4.96
CA VAL A 361 26.89 25.96 -3.90
C VAL A 361 27.69 26.11 -2.61
N ALA A 362 27.06 26.65 -1.57
CA ALA A 362 27.71 26.86 -0.27
C ALA A 362 28.13 25.52 0.34
N ASP A 363 27.27 24.52 0.24
CA ASP A 363 27.56 23.15 0.64
C ASP A 363 27.21 22.13 -0.46
N PRO A 364 28.17 21.83 -1.37
CA PRO A 364 27.97 20.88 -2.46
C PRO A 364 27.53 19.47 -2.04
N GLN A 365 27.70 19.10 -0.77
CA GLN A 365 27.31 17.78 -0.27
C GLN A 365 25.78 17.63 -0.11
N PHE A 366 25.05 18.74 -0.03
CA PHE A 366 23.60 18.77 0.10
C PHE A 366 22.88 19.24 -1.17
N PHE A 367 23.63 19.45 -2.27
CA PHE A 367 23.03 19.74 -3.56
C PHE A 367 22.33 18.50 -4.10
N ASP A 368 21.05 18.64 -4.40
CA ASP A 368 20.31 17.59 -5.09
C ASP A 368 19.30 18.15 -6.10
N LEU A 369 19.07 17.43 -7.19
CA LEU A 369 18.00 17.75 -8.14
C LEU A 369 16.74 17.03 -7.70
N THR A 370 15.74 17.78 -7.22
CA THR A 370 14.49 17.21 -6.70
C THR A 370 13.30 17.42 -7.62
N ALA A 371 13.42 18.34 -8.59
CA ALA A 371 12.35 18.65 -9.54
C ALA A 371 12.81 18.42 -10.98
N PHE A 372 11.90 17.89 -11.78
CA PHE A 372 12.13 17.57 -13.18
C PHE A 372 10.84 17.80 -13.99
N LEU A 373 10.95 18.55 -15.08
CA LEU A 373 9.84 18.81 -16.01
C LEU A 373 10.31 18.61 -17.46
N PRO A 374 9.97 17.48 -18.10
CA PRO A 374 10.24 17.27 -19.51
C PRO A 374 9.32 18.15 -20.36
N LEU A 375 9.90 18.85 -21.35
CA LEU A 375 9.15 19.66 -22.32
C LEU A 375 9.02 18.96 -23.68
N GLY A 376 9.65 17.81 -23.83
CA GLY A 376 9.63 16.99 -25.05
C GLY A 376 10.97 16.26 -25.26
N PRO A 377 11.17 15.61 -26.41
CA PRO A 377 12.34 14.74 -26.62
C PRO A 377 13.69 15.48 -26.65
N ASP A 378 13.66 16.80 -26.84
CA ASP A 378 14.84 17.62 -27.07
C ASP A 378 14.99 18.76 -26.04
N ARG A 379 14.16 18.80 -24.98
CA ARG A 379 14.26 19.82 -23.93
C ARG A 379 13.65 19.36 -22.60
N PHE A 380 14.30 19.69 -21.49
CA PHE A 380 13.72 19.55 -20.15
C PHE A 380 14.27 20.61 -19.20
N LEU A 381 13.53 20.82 -18.11
CA LEU A 381 13.96 21.62 -16.97
C LEU A 381 14.23 20.73 -15.77
N ALA A 382 15.21 21.09 -14.97
CA ALA A 382 15.44 20.51 -13.66
C ALA A 382 15.69 21.62 -12.63
N ALA A 383 15.28 21.41 -11.39
CA ALA A 383 15.58 22.34 -10.31
C ALA A 383 16.14 21.62 -9.08
N SER A 384 17.05 22.29 -8.39
CA SER A 384 17.61 21.79 -7.13
C SER A 384 16.69 22.08 -5.95
N SER A 385 16.86 21.33 -4.87
CA SER A 385 16.41 21.75 -3.53
C SER A 385 17.61 22.16 -2.68
N ASP A 386 17.33 22.91 -1.62
CA ASP A 386 18.27 23.14 -0.52
C ASP A 386 17.54 22.80 0.79
N LEU A 387 17.65 21.55 1.19
CA LEU A 387 16.94 20.98 2.35
C LEU A 387 17.61 21.29 3.69
N TRP A 388 18.85 21.80 3.69
CA TRP A 388 19.69 21.85 4.89
C TRP A 388 20.24 23.25 5.23
N GLY A 389 19.88 24.28 4.46
CA GLY A 389 19.71 25.64 4.99
C GLY A 389 20.98 26.47 5.15
N ASP A 390 21.98 26.30 4.30
CA ASP A 390 23.11 27.24 4.24
C ASP A 390 23.07 28.07 2.94
N GLU A 391 22.99 29.39 3.11
CA GLU A 391 22.77 30.43 2.09
C GLU A 391 23.44 30.19 0.71
N ALA A 392 22.79 29.45 -0.21
CA ALA A 392 22.91 29.64 -1.66
C ALA A 392 21.94 28.79 -2.53
N SER A 393 20.77 29.39 -2.84
CA SER A 393 20.15 29.43 -4.18
C SER A 393 19.64 28.13 -4.83
N VAL A 394 18.31 28.03 -5.01
CA VAL A 394 17.70 27.13 -6.00
C VAL A 394 18.35 27.36 -7.37
N VAL A 395 18.89 26.29 -7.94
CA VAL A 395 19.42 26.24 -9.29
C VAL A 395 18.32 25.74 -10.21
N VAL A 396 18.10 26.43 -11.33
CA VAL A 396 17.28 25.90 -12.42
C VAL A 396 18.15 25.67 -13.65
N LEU A 397 18.06 24.45 -14.19
CA LEU A 397 18.73 24.00 -15.39
C LEU A 397 17.72 23.92 -16.52
N ASP A 398 18.06 24.50 -17.66
CA ASP A 398 17.40 24.27 -18.94
C ASP A 398 18.36 23.55 -19.86
N VAL A 399 18.01 22.31 -20.19
CA VAL A 399 18.82 21.44 -21.03
C VAL A 399 18.08 21.24 -22.33
N GLU A 400 18.70 21.66 -23.42
CA GLU A 400 18.10 21.64 -24.76
C GLU A 400 19.05 21.03 -25.79
N ARG A 401 18.48 20.42 -26.81
CA ARG A 401 19.22 19.87 -27.94
C ARG A 401 19.20 20.84 -29.11
N GLY A 402 20.35 21.42 -29.40
CA GLY A 402 20.58 22.21 -30.60
C GLY A 402 21.18 21.40 -31.75
N PRO A 403 21.51 22.06 -32.88
CA PRO A 403 22.18 21.45 -34.03
C PRO A 403 23.54 20.82 -33.69
N GLU A 404 24.25 21.38 -32.71
CA GLU A 404 25.60 20.95 -32.30
C GLU A 404 25.58 19.85 -31.22
N GLY A 405 24.39 19.47 -30.72
CA GLY A 405 24.23 18.49 -29.66
C GLY A 405 23.44 19.05 -28.47
N TRP A 406 23.57 18.39 -27.33
CA TRP A 406 22.95 18.84 -26.08
C TRP A 406 23.75 19.98 -25.47
N THR A 407 23.04 20.99 -25.00
CA THR A 407 23.59 22.14 -24.28
C THR A 407 22.73 22.41 -23.07
N HIS A 408 23.29 23.07 -22.06
CA HIS A 408 22.53 23.50 -20.89
C HIS A 408 22.78 24.96 -20.59
N ARG A 409 21.77 25.60 -19.99
CA ARG A 409 21.84 26.92 -19.39
C ARG A 409 21.39 26.79 -17.95
N MET A 410 21.91 27.67 -17.10
CA MET A 410 21.63 27.66 -15.68
C MET A 410 21.32 29.08 -15.20
N ALA A 411 20.36 29.19 -14.29
CA ALA A 411 20.12 30.40 -13.51
C ALA A 411 20.35 30.12 -12.01
N GLN A 412 21.16 30.97 -11.38
CA GLN A 412 21.46 30.91 -9.94
C GLN A 412 21.99 32.26 -9.42
N PRO A 413 21.51 32.76 -8.25
CA PRO A 413 20.16 32.53 -7.75
C PRO A 413 19.12 33.07 -8.73
N LEU A 414 17.96 32.42 -8.80
CA LEU A 414 16.80 33.08 -9.38
C LEU A 414 16.40 34.27 -8.49
N PRO A 415 16.25 35.50 -9.04
CA PRO A 415 15.85 36.65 -8.25
C PRO A 415 14.52 36.42 -7.55
N GLY A 416 14.47 36.66 -6.23
CA GLY A 416 13.26 36.54 -5.42
C GLY A 416 12.90 35.11 -4.99
N VAL A 417 13.73 34.11 -5.28
CA VAL A 417 13.58 32.73 -4.81
C VAL A 417 14.45 32.50 -3.57
N VAL A 418 13.86 31.94 -2.51
CA VAL A 418 14.53 31.58 -1.25
C VAL A 418 14.85 30.07 -1.20
N PRO A 419 15.78 29.61 -0.35
CA PRO A 419 16.08 28.18 -0.17
C PRO A 419 14.84 27.38 0.24
N SER A 420 14.65 26.21 -0.37
CA SER A 420 13.39 25.47 -0.30
C SER A 420 13.47 24.08 -0.94
N GLU A 421 12.47 23.26 -0.68
CA GLU A 421 12.08 22.19 -1.63
C GLU A 421 11.49 22.79 -2.89
N THR A 422 11.77 22.18 -4.04
CA THR A 422 11.27 22.67 -5.33
C THR A 422 10.40 21.66 -6.04
N ARG A 423 9.41 22.18 -6.77
CA ARG A 423 8.60 21.43 -7.75
C ARG A 423 8.57 22.20 -9.06
N LEU A 424 8.66 21.50 -10.18
CA LEU A 424 8.46 22.06 -11.51
C LEU A 424 7.20 21.44 -12.11
N ARG A 425 6.30 22.26 -12.61
CA ARG A 425 5.06 21.79 -13.22
C ARG A 425 4.60 22.66 -14.37
N MET A 426 3.72 22.11 -15.19
CA MET A 426 3.00 22.86 -16.22
C MET A 426 1.69 23.41 -15.63
N GLY A 427 1.49 24.73 -15.75
CA GLY A 427 0.22 25.37 -15.43
C GLY A 427 -0.82 25.20 -16.55
N ALA A 428 -2.09 25.49 -16.23
CA ALA A 428 -3.20 25.38 -17.17
C ALA A 428 -3.04 26.28 -18.41
N ASP A 429 -2.33 27.40 -18.24
CA ASP A 429 -1.98 28.36 -19.29
C ASP A 429 -0.80 27.91 -20.17
N GLY A 430 -0.30 26.69 -19.97
CA GLY A 430 0.87 26.16 -20.67
C GLY A 430 2.18 26.82 -20.24
N VAL A 431 2.17 27.51 -19.09
CA VAL A 431 3.33 28.19 -18.53
C VAL A 431 3.97 27.34 -17.45
N VAL A 432 5.29 27.25 -17.47
CA VAL A 432 6.05 26.54 -16.44
C VAL A 432 5.94 27.28 -15.11
N ARG A 433 5.72 26.52 -14.04
CA ARG A 433 5.71 27.00 -12.65
C ARG A 433 6.87 26.36 -11.90
N LEU A 434 7.56 27.19 -11.11
CA LEU A 434 8.49 26.76 -10.08
C LEU A 434 7.81 26.98 -8.74
N ASP A 435 7.43 25.91 -8.07
CA ASP A 435 6.89 25.97 -6.71
C ASP A 435 8.02 25.74 -5.71
N ILE A 436 8.01 26.50 -4.63
CA ILE A 436 9.06 26.58 -3.61
C ILE A 436 8.40 26.40 -2.26
N TYR A 437 8.83 25.40 -1.49
CA TYR A 437 8.41 25.23 -0.11
C TYR A 437 9.30 26.04 0.82
N GLN A 438 8.76 27.14 1.32
CA GLN A 438 9.44 27.91 2.34
C GLN A 438 9.16 27.26 3.70
N PHE A 439 10.18 26.69 4.32
CA PHE A 439 10.09 26.23 5.71
C PHE A 439 9.75 27.41 6.62
N GLY A 440 8.80 27.20 7.52
CA GLY A 440 8.43 28.19 8.52
C GLY A 440 9.56 28.46 9.51
N ASP A 441 9.55 29.64 10.11
CA ASP A 441 10.36 29.98 11.28
C ASP A 441 9.45 30.26 12.48
N ASP A 442 10.02 30.65 13.63
CA ASP A 442 9.28 30.89 14.88
C ASP A 442 8.13 31.92 14.72
N ASP A 443 8.16 32.77 13.68
CA ASP A 443 7.20 33.85 13.45
C ASP A 443 6.35 33.68 12.16
N ALA A 444 6.69 32.71 11.28
CA ALA A 444 5.99 32.49 10.01
C ALA A 444 5.71 31.00 9.73
N PRO A 445 4.47 30.61 9.36
CA PRO A 445 4.16 29.23 9.01
C PRO A 445 4.85 28.82 7.70
N ALA A 446 5.10 27.52 7.57
CA ALA A 446 5.57 26.96 6.32
C ALA A 446 4.51 27.11 5.22
N ARG A 447 4.95 27.25 3.96
CA ARG A 447 4.03 27.47 2.83
C ARG A 447 4.68 27.21 1.49
N TRP A 448 3.83 26.95 0.50
CA TRP A 448 4.22 26.85 -0.90
C TRP A 448 4.08 28.20 -1.62
N LEU A 449 5.12 28.62 -2.34
CA LEU A 449 5.14 29.80 -3.20
C LEU A 449 5.29 29.36 -4.65
N SER A 450 4.35 29.75 -5.52
CA SER A 450 4.39 29.44 -6.95
C SER A 450 4.86 30.64 -7.75
N TYR A 451 5.94 30.46 -8.51
CA TYR A 451 6.49 31.45 -9.42
C TYR A 451 6.21 31.03 -10.86
N ARG A 452 5.74 31.96 -11.68
CA ARG A 452 5.81 31.81 -13.14
C ARG A 452 7.27 31.77 -13.57
N LEU A 453 7.71 30.73 -14.27
CA LEU A 453 9.06 30.63 -14.82
C LEU A 453 9.01 30.84 -16.33
N ASP A 454 9.69 31.87 -16.83
CA ASP A 454 9.99 32.00 -18.25
C ASP A 454 11.13 31.02 -18.58
N ALA A 455 10.79 29.86 -19.14
CA ALA A 455 11.78 28.82 -19.45
C ALA A 455 12.84 29.27 -20.46
N ASP A 456 12.52 30.22 -21.36
CA ASP A 456 13.45 30.69 -22.38
C ASP A 456 14.48 31.66 -21.82
N ARG A 457 14.10 32.46 -20.81
CA ARG A 457 14.97 33.44 -20.15
C ARG A 457 15.53 32.99 -18.80
N LEU A 458 14.94 31.96 -18.21
CA LEU A 458 15.17 31.54 -16.82
C LEU A 458 14.95 32.68 -15.82
N GLU A 459 13.84 33.39 -15.98
CA GLU A 459 13.42 34.49 -15.11
C GLU A 459 12.11 34.13 -14.40
N THR A 460 12.02 34.42 -13.11
CA THR A 460 10.80 34.27 -12.31
C THR A 460 9.94 35.53 -12.42
N GLY A 461 8.64 35.31 -12.58
CA GLY A 461 7.62 36.35 -12.67
C GLY A 461 6.81 36.50 -11.37
N ALA A 462 5.54 36.89 -11.52
CA ALA A 462 4.64 37.07 -10.39
C ALA A 462 4.55 35.80 -9.51
N MET A 463 4.65 36.03 -8.20
CA MET A 463 4.51 35.02 -7.16
C MET A 463 3.06 34.96 -6.70
N THR A 464 2.55 33.75 -6.52
CA THR A 464 1.28 33.47 -5.87
C THR A 464 1.50 32.48 -4.73
N GLU A 465 0.88 32.71 -3.60
CA GLU A 465 0.88 31.76 -2.48
C GLU A 465 -0.06 30.59 -2.82
N LEU A 466 0.42 29.38 -2.60
CA LEU A 466 -0.37 28.16 -2.66
C LEU A 466 -0.75 27.77 -1.22
N PRO A 467 -1.92 27.16 -1.01
CA PRO A 467 -2.28 26.62 0.29
C PRO A 467 -1.22 25.61 0.74
N ASP A 468 -0.87 25.65 2.03
CA ASP A 468 -0.11 24.57 2.63
C ASP A 468 -1.01 23.33 2.64
N SER A 469 -0.68 22.39 1.76
CA SER A 469 -1.50 21.23 1.45
C SER A 469 -0.69 19.98 1.78
N PRO A 470 -1.28 18.99 2.47
CA PRO A 470 -0.63 17.71 2.70
C PRO A 470 -0.48 16.91 1.39
N TYR A 471 -1.09 17.36 0.30
CA TYR A 471 -1.08 16.71 -1.00
C TYR A 471 0.02 17.26 -1.91
N VAL A 472 0.57 16.40 -2.76
CA VAL A 472 1.59 16.78 -3.74
C VAL A 472 0.91 17.28 -5.02
N ARG A 473 1.21 18.52 -5.43
CA ARG A 473 0.70 19.09 -6.70
C ARG A 473 1.62 18.73 -7.86
N PHE A 474 1.07 18.08 -8.89
CA PHE A 474 1.83 17.61 -10.06
C PHE A 474 1.64 18.48 -11.30
N SER A 475 0.42 18.94 -11.57
CA SER A 475 0.12 19.80 -12.72
C SER A 475 -1.20 20.54 -12.52
N ASP A 476 -1.61 21.34 -13.49
CA ASP A 476 -2.99 21.83 -13.61
C ASP A 476 -3.65 21.24 -14.87
N LEU A 477 -4.95 21.02 -14.83
CA LEU A 477 -5.76 20.68 -16.00
C LEU A 477 -5.94 21.93 -16.88
N PRO A 478 -6.25 21.77 -18.18
CA PRO A 478 -6.48 22.91 -19.09
C PRO A 478 -7.59 23.88 -18.66
N ASP A 479 -8.53 23.43 -17.83
CA ASP A 479 -9.63 24.24 -17.28
C ASP A 479 -9.25 24.99 -15.99
N GLY A 480 -8.02 24.81 -15.48
CA GLY A 480 -7.50 25.47 -14.28
C GLY A 480 -7.53 24.62 -13.01
N ALA A 481 -8.14 23.42 -13.02
CA ALA A 481 -8.14 22.56 -11.82
C ALA A 481 -6.73 22.08 -11.47
N GLY A 482 -6.35 22.17 -10.19
CA GLY A 482 -5.10 21.60 -9.68
C GLY A 482 -5.18 20.08 -9.58
N LEU A 483 -4.20 19.39 -10.16
CA LEU A 483 -4.02 17.94 -10.01
C LEU A 483 -3.10 17.67 -8.83
N LEU A 484 -3.66 17.02 -7.81
CA LEU A 484 -2.98 16.68 -6.57
C LEU A 484 -2.96 15.16 -6.37
N ILE A 485 -1.99 14.67 -5.59
CA ILE A 485 -1.91 13.28 -5.13
C ILE A 485 -1.78 13.28 -3.61
N ASP A 486 -2.59 12.46 -2.94
CA ASP A 486 -2.36 12.07 -1.55
C ASP A 486 -1.42 10.85 -1.54
N GLN A 487 -0.24 11.00 -0.95
CA GLN A 487 0.74 9.92 -0.85
C GLN A 487 0.55 9.05 0.40
N GLN A 488 -0.14 9.55 1.43
CA GLN A 488 -0.44 8.78 2.64
C GLN A 488 -1.63 7.84 2.40
N ASN A 489 -2.61 8.33 1.65
CA ASN A 489 -3.74 7.56 1.16
C ASN A 489 -3.73 7.63 -0.38
N PRO A 490 -2.87 6.83 -1.06
CA PRO A 490 -2.65 6.87 -2.50
C PRO A 490 -3.92 7.11 -3.32
N SER A 491 -4.10 8.36 -3.72
CA SER A 491 -5.29 8.80 -4.45
C SER A 491 -5.00 10.05 -5.26
N VAL A 492 -5.81 10.24 -6.30
CA VAL A 492 -5.75 11.37 -7.21
C VAL A 492 -6.89 12.31 -6.88
N LEU A 493 -6.53 13.57 -6.65
CA LEU A 493 -7.46 14.61 -6.24
C LEU A 493 -7.45 15.77 -7.24
N LEU A 494 -8.60 16.42 -7.38
CA LEU A 494 -8.75 17.69 -8.08
C LEU A 494 -9.09 18.82 -7.12
N GLU A 495 -8.38 19.94 -7.26
CA GLU A 495 -8.63 21.18 -6.54
C GLU A 495 -9.12 22.25 -7.52
N ARG A 496 -10.35 22.74 -7.33
CA ARG A 496 -10.94 23.83 -8.13
C ARG A 496 -11.11 25.06 -7.25
N ASP A 497 -12.31 25.19 -6.66
CA ASP A 497 -12.68 26.22 -5.69
C ASP A 497 -13.17 25.53 -4.42
N GLY A 498 -12.28 25.32 -3.45
CA GLY A 498 -12.60 24.65 -2.18
C GLY A 498 -11.66 23.47 -1.87
N PRO A 499 -12.12 22.48 -1.08
CA PRO A 499 -11.28 21.36 -0.71
C PRO A 499 -10.95 20.50 -1.93
N ALA A 500 -9.78 19.86 -1.90
CA ALA A 500 -9.40 18.86 -2.90
C ALA A 500 -10.37 17.67 -2.84
N LEU A 501 -10.98 17.34 -3.97
CA LEU A 501 -11.91 16.22 -4.09
C LEU A 501 -11.23 15.04 -4.76
N ARG A 502 -11.45 13.86 -4.21
CA ARG A 502 -10.91 12.62 -4.73
C ARG A 502 -11.69 12.16 -5.94
N ILE A 503 -10.98 11.93 -7.03
CA ILE A 503 -11.57 11.45 -8.29
C ILE A 503 -11.18 10.01 -8.60
N ALA A 504 -10.05 9.54 -8.08
CA ALA A 504 -9.67 8.15 -8.18
C ALA A 504 -8.79 7.73 -7.01
N GLY A 505 -8.82 6.45 -6.65
CA GLY A 505 -8.00 5.92 -5.57
C GLY A 505 -8.81 5.64 -4.31
N ASN A 506 -8.74 4.41 -3.81
CA ASN A 506 -9.29 4.04 -2.51
C ASN A 506 -8.30 4.25 -1.34
N GLY A 507 -7.03 4.60 -1.64
CA GLY A 507 -5.99 4.82 -0.64
C GLY A 507 -5.47 3.56 0.07
N LEU A 508 -5.57 2.40 -0.58
CA LEU A 508 -5.08 1.09 -0.09
C LEU A 508 -3.87 0.59 -0.91
N GLN A 509 -3.19 -0.46 -0.43
CA GLN A 509 -2.13 -1.20 -1.15
C GLN A 509 -2.52 -2.67 -1.47
N GLY A 510 -2.51 -3.10 -2.74
CA GLY A 510 -2.99 -4.43 -3.20
C GLY A 510 -3.58 -4.47 -4.63
N TYR A 511 -4.25 -5.58 -5.00
CA TYR A 511 -4.70 -5.86 -6.38
C TYR A 511 -5.47 -4.72 -7.04
N LYS A 512 -5.18 -4.50 -8.33
CA LYS A 512 -5.79 -3.45 -9.14
C LYS A 512 -6.97 -3.92 -10.01
N GLU A 513 -7.96 -3.04 -10.01
CA GLU A 513 -9.15 -2.89 -10.87
C GLU A 513 -10.48 -3.51 -10.39
N LEU A 514 -11.43 -2.61 -10.12
CA LEU A 514 -12.80 -2.69 -10.61
C LEU A 514 -13.22 -1.31 -11.12
N GLY A 515 -14.15 -1.30 -12.08
CA GLY A 515 -14.46 -0.18 -12.99
C GLY A 515 -14.91 1.16 -12.41
N ASP A 516 -14.98 1.28 -11.08
CA ASP A 516 -15.22 2.53 -10.40
C ASP A 516 -13.87 3.19 -10.07
N PRO A 517 -13.56 4.38 -10.62
CA PRO A 517 -12.35 5.12 -10.29
C PRO A 517 -12.10 5.29 -8.78
N LEU A 518 -13.15 5.41 -7.97
CA LEU A 518 -13.06 5.60 -6.53
C LEU A 518 -12.67 4.34 -5.77
N GLU A 519 -12.93 3.16 -6.35
CA GLU A 519 -12.57 1.86 -5.76
C GLU A 519 -11.20 1.36 -6.23
N ILE A 520 -10.59 2.03 -7.23
CA ILE A 520 -9.29 1.62 -7.76
C ILE A 520 -8.18 1.88 -6.76
N GLU A 521 -7.29 0.92 -6.64
CA GLU A 521 -6.19 0.93 -5.70
C GLU A 521 -4.92 1.49 -6.36
N PHE A 522 -4.36 2.57 -5.83
CA PHE A 522 -3.03 3.07 -6.19
C PHE A 522 -2.02 2.64 -5.14
N ILE A 523 -0.82 2.24 -5.54
CA ILE A 523 0.19 1.78 -4.58
C ILE A 523 1.17 2.88 -4.25
N SER A 524 1.74 3.46 -5.31
CA SER A 524 2.80 4.46 -5.21
C SER A 524 2.77 5.38 -6.42
N PRO A 525 1.79 6.29 -6.49
CA PRO A 525 1.71 7.29 -7.55
C PRO A 525 2.95 8.19 -7.52
N SER A 526 3.78 8.09 -8.54
CA SER A 526 5.12 8.69 -8.60
C SER A 526 5.20 9.91 -9.54
N ALA A 527 4.31 10.00 -10.52
CA ALA A 527 4.18 11.13 -11.42
C ALA A 527 2.75 11.23 -11.94
N ALA A 528 2.30 12.44 -12.26
CA ALA A 528 1.01 12.62 -12.92
C ALA A 528 0.98 13.84 -13.86
N ILE A 529 0.05 13.84 -14.81
CA ILE A 529 -0.25 15.00 -15.64
C ILE A 529 -1.74 15.07 -16.01
N GLY A 530 -2.30 16.27 -15.90
CA GLY A 530 -3.62 16.62 -16.41
C GLY A 530 -3.57 16.97 -17.90
N MET A 531 -4.49 16.40 -18.67
CA MET A 531 -4.68 16.67 -20.09
C MET A 531 -6.16 16.97 -20.35
N ASP A 532 -6.50 17.35 -21.59
CA ASP A 532 -7.90 17.63 -21.97
C ASP A 532 -8.79 16.38 -21.83
N GLY A 533 -9.59 16.33 -20.75
CA GLY A 533 -10.53 15.25 -20.43
C GLY A 533 -9.90 13.97 -19.89
N ARG A 534 -8.62 13.97 -19.49
CA ARG A 534 -7.96 12.79 -18.95
C ARG A 534 -6.76 13.14 -18.07
N ILE A 535 -6.41 12.24 -17.16
CA ILE A 535 -5.22 12.34 -16.31
C ILE A 535 -4.39 11.08 -16.49
N ARG A 536 -3.06 11.23 -16.62
CA ARG A 536 -2.13 10.09 -16.59
C ARG A 536 -1.41 10.06 -15.25
N VAL A 537 -1.28 8.87 -14.68
CA VAL A 537 -0.59 8.62 -13.43
C VAL A 537 0.38 7.47 -13.63
N LEU A 538 1.61 7.67 -13.17
CA LEU A 538 2.62 6.63 -13.07
C LEU A 538 2.49 5.98 -11.69
N ASP A 539 2.20 4.69 -11.64
CA ASP A 539 2.00 3.93 -10.40
C ASP A 539 2.91 2.69 -10.41
N TYR A 540 3.31 2.20 -9.24
CA TYR A 540 4.13 0.99 -9.12
C TYR A 540 3.24 -0.25 -8.97
N GLU A 541 3.58 -1.32 -9.68
CA GLU A 541 2.95 -2.64 -9.58
C GLU A 541 3.90 -3.61 -8.86
N PRO A 542 3.70 -3.86 -7.55
CA PRO A 542 4.59 -4.72 -6.77
C PRO A 542 4.68 -6.15 -7.31
N TYR A 543 3.57 -6.74 -7.77
CA TYR A 543 3.57 -8.14 -8.21
C TYR A 543 4.38 -8.35 -9.50
N LEU A 544 4.31 -7.39 -10.40
CA LEU A 544 5.06 -7.41 -11.65
C LEU A 544 6.42 -6.73 -11.52
N GLU A 545 6.74 -6.23 -10.32
CA GLU A 545 7.93 -5.44 -9.99
C GLU A 545 8.20 -4.29 -10.98
N GLN A 546 7.15 -3.70 -11.55
CA GLN A 546 7.25 -2.76 -12.66
C GLN A 546 6.34 -1.55 -12.49
N TYR A 547 6.64 -0.47 -13.20
CA TYR A 547 5.76 0.70 -13.22
C TYR A 547 4.71 0.59 -14.32
N VAL A 548 3.54 1.16 -14.07
CA VAL A 548 2.42 1.21 -15.01
C VAL A 548 1.93 2.63 -15.19
N VAL A 549 1.44 2.95 -16.38
CA VAL A 549 0.72 4.20 -16.63
C VAL A 549 -0.77 3.91 -16.59
N ARG A 550 -1.45 4.55 -15.63
CA ARG A 550 -2.90 4.58 -15.52
C ARG A 550 -3.44 5.84 -16.18
N GLU A 551 -4.50 5.71 -16.97
CA GLU A 551 -5.24 6.83 -17.54
C GLU A 551 -6.62 6.89 -16.88
N ILE A 552 -6.92 8.02 -16.24
CA ILE A 552 -8.22 8.35 -15.65
C ILE A 552 -8.98 9.19 -16.67
N GLU A 553 -10.14 8.73 -17.11
CA GLU A 553 -11.05 9.49 -17.95
C GLU A 553 -11.92 10.40 -17.08
N LEU A 554 -12.14 11.64 -17.53
CA LEU A 554 -12.97 12.62 -16.83
C LEU A 554 -14.31 12.82 -17.54
N GLU A 555 -15.41 12.86 -16.77
CA GLU A 555 -16.71 13.29 -17.26
C GLU A 555 -16.66 14.78 -17.63
N ARG A 556 -17.11 15.11 -18.86
CA ARG A 556 -17.12 16.48 -19.40
C ARG A 556 -18.48 17.14 -19.31
#